data_AF-A0A7U3GQY3-F1
#
_entry.id   AF-A0A7U3GQY3-F1
#
_cell.length_a   1.000
_cell.length_b   1.000
_cell.length_c   1.000
_cell.angle_alpha   90.00
_cell.angle_beta   90.00
_cell.angle_gamma   90.00
#
_symmetry.space_group_name_H-M   'P 1'
#
loop_
_entity.id
_entity.type
_entity.pdbx_description
1 polymer ?
#
loop_
_entity_poly.entity_id
_entity_poly.type
_entity_poly.pdbx_seq_one_letter_code
_entity_poly.pdbx_strand_id
1 'polypeptide(L)'
;MECEMCGKKTTKTTKIRVDGAILNVCDDCARFGKPVDAVRSYNSTPTNHDTTVQPVTMPEKARPFSPPLRAKPVYRKPKEDLESIDIDPDYAIIIKEAREKLSWTQEELAKKLQERKNVLSSIERGELMPDIRIARKMEKLLDVKLVQKA
;
A
#
# COMPACT_ATOMS: atom_id res chain seq x y z
N MET A 1 10.66 -41.44 -4.88
CA MET A 1 9.89 -40.31 -4.33
C MET A 1 8.50 -40.33 -4.97
N GLU A 2 7.47 -39.86 -4.27
CA GLU A 2 6.08 -39.93 -4.74
C GLU A 2 5.57 -38.54 -5.13
N CYS A 3 4.77 -38.46 -6.20
CA CYS A 3 4.15 -37.22 -6.66
C CYS A 3 2.93 -36.87 -5.79
N GLU A 4 2.92 -35.68 -5.18
CA GLU A 4 1.84 -35.22 -4.30
C GLU A 4 0.54 -34.86 -5.04
N MET A 5 0.55 -34.86 -6.38
CA MET A 5 -0.63 -34.57 -7.20
C MET A 5 -1.29 -35.83 -7.79
N CYS A 6 -0.51 -36.85 -8.13
CA CYS A 6 -1.03 -38.06 -8.82
C CYS A 6 -0.63 -39.39 -8.17
N GLY A 7 0.16 -39.38 -7.09
CA GLY A 7 0.60 -40.58 -6.36
C GLY A 7 1.59 -41.47 -7.11
N LYS A 8 2.03 -41.10 -8.32
CA LYS A 8 2.99 -41.90 -9.08
C LYS A 8 4.37 -41.86 -8.40
N LYS A 9 5.02 -43.02 -8.31
CA LYS A 9 6.43 -43.12 -7.89
C LYS A 9 7.34 -42.68 -9.03
N THR A 10 8.18 -41.68 -8.78
CA THR A 10 9.12 -41.13 -9.76
C THR A 10 10.52 -41.01 -9.16
N THR A 11 11.53 -40.96 -10.02
CA THR A 11 12.94 -40.80 -9.63
C THR A 11 13.30 -39.35 -9.33
N LYS A 12 12.59 -38.39 -9.92
CA LYS A 12 12.75 -36.95 -9.76
C LYS A 12 11.40 -36.29 -9.48
N THR A 13 11.38 -35.25 -8.66
CA THR A 13 10.22 -34.36 -8.51
C THR A 13 10.65 -32.92 -8.63
N THR A 14 9.77 -32.10 -9.18
CA THR A 14 9.92 -30.65 -9.26
C THR A 14 9.01 -29.99 -8.24
N LYS A 15 9.52 -28.97 -7.54
CA LYS A 15 8.71 -28.13 -6.66
C LYS A 15 7.91 -27.14 -7.48
N ILE A 16 6.59 -27.26 -7.43
CA ILE A 16 5.68 -26.31 -8.09
C ILE A 16 4.73 -25.67 -7.08
N ARG A 17 4.27 -24.46 -7.38
CA ARG A 17 3.18 -23.80 -6.66
C ARG A 17 1.87 -23.95 -7.42
N VAL A 18 0.86 -24.50 -6.74
CA VAL A 18 -0.52 -24.69 -7.24
C VAL A 18 -1.47 -24.18 -6.14
N ASP A 19 -2.35 -23.23 -6.47
CA ASP A 19 -3.33 -22.64 -5.54
C ASP A 19 -2.76 -22.22 -4.17
N GLY A 20 -1.52 -21.72 -4.16
CA GLY A 20 -0.81 -21.27 -2.96
C GLY A 20 -0.08 -22.36 -2.17
N ALA A 21 -0.35 -23.64 -2.43
CA ALA A 21 0.41 -24.76 -1.87
C ALA A 21 1.67 -25.04 -2.70
N ILE A 22 2.76 -25.43 -2.04
CA ILE A 22 3.99 -25.88 -2.71
C ILE A 22 4.02 -27.39 -2.65
N LEU A 23 4.02 -28.03 -3.82
CA LEU A 23 3.96 -29.48 -3.96
C LEU A 23 5.20 -30.01 -4.68
N ASN A 24 5.64 -31.21 -4.32
CA ASN A 24 6.62 -31.99 -5.06
C ASN A 24 5.92 -32.92 -6.06
N VAL A 25 6.12 -32.67 -7.35
CA VAL A 25 5.37 -33.39 -8.40
C VAL A 25 6.29 -34.00 -9.46
N CYS A 26 5.81 -35.02 -10.16
CA CYS A 26 6.49 -35.56 -11.35
C CYS A 26 6.46 -34.57 -12.53
N ASP A 27 7.26 -34.84 -13.56
CA ASP A 27 7.37 -33.98 -14.75
C ASP A 27 6.02 -33.77 -15.47
N ASP A 28 5.16 -34.80 -15.46
CA ASP A 28 3.80 -34.70 -16.03
C ASP A 28 2.93 -33.68 -15.29
N CYS A 29 3.02 -33.65 -13.96
CA CYS A 29 2.21 -32.81 -13.10
C CYS A 29 2.81 -31.40 -12.93
N ALA A 30 4.08 -31.20 -13.30
CA ALA A 30 4.73 -29.89 -13.23
C ALA A 30 3.99 -28.80 -14.03
N ARG A 31 3.26 -29.20 -15.08
CA ARG A 31 2.47 -28.30 -15.95
C ARG A 31 1.32 -27.57 -15.24
N PHE A 32 0.84 -28.09 -14.11
CA PHE A 32 -0.31 -27.53 -13.39
C PHE A 32 0.05 -26.39 -12.44
N GLY A 33 1.35 -26.09 -12.29
CA GLY A 33 1.81 -25.03 -11.40
C GLY A 33 3.00 -24.27 -11.96
N LYS A 34 3.46 -23.30 -11.17
CA LYS A 34 4.68 -22.53 -11.48
C LYS A 34 5.85 -23.12 -10.70
N PRO A 35 7.01 -23.38 -11.34
CA PRO A 35 8.19 -23.87 -10.63
C PRO A 35 8.62 -22.86 -9.57
N VAL A 36 8.96 -23.35 -8.38
CA VAL A 36 9.52 -22.53 -7.31
C VAL A 36 11.03 -22.71 -7.34
N ASP A 37 11.75 -21.72 -7.86
CA ASP A 37 13.21 -21.72 -7.86
C ASP A 37 13.69 -21.84 -6.41
N ALA A 38 14.42 -22.92 -6.12
CA ALA A 38 15.22 -22.98 -4.91
C ALA A 38 16.33 -21.93 -5.09
N VAL A 39 16.41 -21.00 -4.15
CA VAL A 39 17.40 -19.90 -4.04
C VAL A 39 17.03 -18.60 -4.77
N ARG A 40 16.30 -17.74 -4.06
CA ARG A 40 16.82 -16.38 -3.82
C ARG A 40 17.18 -16.28 -2.34
N SER A 41 18.40 -16.70 -2.00
CA SER A 41 19.06 -16.16 -0.81
C SER A 41 18.95 -14.64 -0.89
N TYR A 42 18.49 -14.06 0.21
CA TYR A 42 18.35 -12.63 0.43
C TYR A 42 19.72 -11.96 0.26
N ASN A 43 20.08 -11.62 -0.98
CA ASN A 43 21.09 -10.65 -1.46
C ASN A 43 21.55 -10.99 -2.89
N SER A 44 20.68 -10.82 -3.87
CA SER A 44 21.12 -10.75 -5.27
C SER A 44 20.31 -9.70 -6.02
N THR A 45 20.69 -8.44 -5.79
CA THR A 45 20.48 -7.37 -6.76
C THR A 45 21.32 -7.70 -8.00
N PRO A 46 20.75 -7.76 -9.21
CA PRO A 46 21.53 -7.98 -10.42
C PRO A 46 22.12 -6.64 -10.83
N THR A 47 23.35 -6.36 -10.41
CA THR A 47 24.15 -5.29 -11.00
C THR A 47 25.38 -5.91 -11.64
N ASN A 48 25.35 -5.95 -12.96
CA ASN A 48 26.55 -6.09 -13.79
C ASN A 48 27.57 -5.06 -13.33
N HIS A 49 28.70 -5.48 -12.74
CA HIS A 49 30.01 -4.95 -13.11
C HIS A 49 31.15 -5.74 -12.46
N ASP A 50 32.04 -6.17 -13.34
CA ASP A 50 33.47 -6.43 -13.19
C ASP A 50 34.07 -6.36 -11.77
N THR A 51 34.58 -7.51 -11.32
CA THR A 51 35.13 -7.75 -10.00
C THR A 51 36.57 -7.25 -9.93
N THR A 52 36.81 -6.12 -9.26
CA THR A 52 38.06 -5.87 -8.53
C THR A 52 37.72 -5.60 -7.07
N VAL A 53 37.79 -6.64 -6.24
CA VAL A 53 37.57 -6.53 -4.80
C VAL A 53 38.80 -5.87 -4.18
N GLN A 54 38.71 -4.59 -3.86
CA GLN A 54 39.68 -3.94 -2.98
C GLN A 54 39.31 -4.26 -1.52
N PRO A 55 40.25 -4.69 -0.67
CA PRO A 55 40.00 -4.86 0.74
C PRO A 55 39.77 -3.49 1.39
N VAL A 56 38.60 -3.30 1.99
CA VAL A 56 38.26 -2.12 2.79
C VAL A 56 39.12 -2.10 4.06
N THR A 57 40.10 -1.21 4.08
CA THR A 57 40.83 -0.84 5.30
C THR A 57 39.93 0.06 6.15
N MET A 58 39.61 -0.39 7.37
CA MET A 58 38.84 0.41 8.31
C MET A 58 39.72 1.54 8.87
N PRO A 59 39.35 2.83 8.77
CA PRO A 59 40.10 3.89 9.40
C PRO A 59 39.84 3.92 10.90
N GLU A 60 40.90 3.74 11.67
CA GLU A 60 40.95 3.71 13.13
C GLU A 60 40.88 5.12 13.74
N LYS A 61 39.79 5.84 13.48
CA LYS A 61 39.50 7.09 14.22
C LYS A 61 38.20 6.95 14.98
N ALA A 62 38.34 6.67 16.27
CA ALA A 62 37.30 6.78 17.26
C ALA A 62 36.68 8.18 17.18
N ARG A 63 35.41 8.26 16.75
CA ARG A 63 34.64 9.49 16.84
C ARG A 63 34.38 9.74 18.33
N PRO A 64 34.64 10.95 18.85
CA PRO A 64 34.29 11.26 20.24
C PRO A 64 32.77 11.12 20.40
N PHE A 65 32.37 10.27 21.34
CA PHE A 65 30.98 10.06 21.70
C PHE A 65 30.47 11.31 22.41
N SER A 66 29.90 12.25 21.68
CA SER A 66 29.15 13.35 22.28
C SER A 66 27.80 12.79 22.78
N PRO A 67 27.48 12.92 24.09
CA PRO A 67 26.20 12.46 24.61
C PRO A 67 25.06 13.21 23.92
N PRO A 68 23.92 12.54 23.64
CA PRO A 68 22.80 13.18 22.97
C PRO A 68 22.30 14.34 23.83
N LEU A 69 22.26 15.54 23.23
CA LEU A 69 21.63 16.70 23.85
C LEU A 69 20.22 16.33 24.27
N ARG A 70 19.92 16.54 25.56
CA ARG A 70 18.62 16.25 26.18
C ARG A 70 17.52 16.93 25.37
N ALA A 71 16.78 16.15 24.58
CA ALA A 71 15.71 16.68 23.75
C ALA A 71 14.70 17.39 24.65
N LYS A 72 14.38 18.65 24.35
CA LYS A 72 13.32 19.37 25.05
C LYS A 72 12.02 18.57 24.89
N PRO A 73 11.20 18.43 25.95
CA PRO A 73 9.92 17.75 25.84
C PRO A 73 9.10 18.47 24.78
N VAL A 74 8.89 17.79 23.65
CA VAL A 74 7.95 18.25 22.63
C VAL A 74 6.58 18.19 23.29
N TYR A 75 6.02 19.37 23.57
CA TYR A 75 4.64 19.51 24.00
C TYR A 75 3.77 19.01 22.84
N ARG A 76 3.52 17.70 22.79
CA ARG A 76 2.52 17.13 21.89
C ARG A 76 1.21 17.72 22.37
N LYS A 77 0.65 18.65 21.59
CA LYS A 77 -0.75 19.06 21.78
C LYS A 77 -1.57 17.77 21.97
N PRO A 78 -2.38 17.68 23.04
CA PRO A 78 -3.35 16.60 23.15
C PRO A 78 -4.09 16.51 21.82
N LYS A 79 -4.19 15.30 21.26
CA LYS A 79 -5.11 15.07 20.15
C LYS A 79 -6.49 15.36 20.73
N GLU A 80 -6.99 16.58 20.51
CA GLU A 80 -8.39 16.91 20.75
C GLU A 80 -9.20 15.94 19.88
N ASP A 81 -9.71 14.91 20.54
CA ASP A 81 -10.94 14.17 20.25
C ASP A 81 -11.22 14.00 18.75
N LEU A 82 -10.55 12.99 18.17
CA LEU A 82 -10.92 12.44 16.86
C LEU A 82 -12.27 11.69 16.89
N GLU A 83 -13.02 11.77 17.98
CA GLU A 83 -14.13 10.86 18.31
C GLU A 83 -15.54 11.43 18.09
N SER A 84 -15.72 12.68 17.61
CA SER A 84 -17.06 13.20 17.27
C SER A 84 -17.07 14.08 16.02
N ILE A 85 -16.37 13.64 14.98
CA ILE A 85 -16.48 14.28 13.66
C ILE A 85 -17.45 13.44 12.84
N ASP A 86 -18.68 13.95 12.72
CA ASP A 86 -19.72 13.29 11.94
C ASP A 86 -19.80 13.91 10.54
N ILE A 87 -20.08 13.06 9.55
CA ILE A 87 -20.24 13.49 8.16
C ILE A 87 -21.71 13.73 7.93
N ASP A 88 -22.04 14.89 7.37
CA ASP A 88 -23.42 15.26 7.13
C ASP A 88 -24.10 14.19 6.26
N PRO A 89 -25.27 13.63 6.65
CA PRO A 89 -25.95 12.58 5.89
C PRO A 89 -26.29 12.99 4.46
N ASP A 90 -26.40 14.29 4.17
CA ASP A 90 -26.67 14.82 2.83
C ASP A 90 -25.39 15.08 1.99
N TYR A 91 -24.24 14.52 2.39
CA TYR A 91 -22.96 14.69 1.71
C TYR A 91 -23.04 14.45 0.18
N ALA A 92 -23.80 13.46 -0.26
CA ALA A 92 -23.92 13.10 -1.68
C ALA A 92 -24.52 14.24 -2.53
N ILE A 93 -25.57 14.88 -2.01
CA ILE A 93 -26.27 15.99 -2.69
C ILE A 93 -25.38 17.22 -2.70
N ILE A 94 -24.78 17.55 -1.56
CA ILE A 94 -23.90 18.72 -1.41
C ILE A 94 -22.70 18.63 -2.36
N ILE A 95 -22.06 17.47 -2.45
CA ILE A 95 -20.90 17.24 -3.34
C ILE A 95 -21.32 17.40 -4.80
N LYS A 96 -22.47 16.83 -5.19
CA LYS A 96 -22.96 16.88 -6.56
C LYS A 96 -23.27 18.32 -6.99
N GLU A 97 -24.02 19.05 -6.17
CA GLU A 97 -24.35 20.45 -6.44
C GLU A 97 -23.09 21.34 -6.49
N ALA A 98 -22.15 21.14 -5.57
CA ALA A 98 -20.92 21.91 -5.56
C ALA A 98 -20.06 21.65 -6.79
N ARG A 99 -19.99 20.39 -7.24
CA ARG A 99 -19.31 20.02 -8.49
C ARG A 99 -19.96 20.70 -9.70
N GLU A 100 -21.30 20.74 -9.74
CA GLU A 100 -22.06 21.36 -10.84
C GLU A 100 -21.88 22.89 -10.86
N LYS A 101 -21.89 23.55 -9.70
CA LYS A 101 -21.60 24.99 -9.58
C LYS A 101 -20.22 25.36 -10.11
N LEU A 102 -19.24 24.47 -9.90
CA LEU A 102 -17.87 24.65 -10.40
C LEU A 102 -17.66 24.12 -11.83
N SER A 103 -18.70 23.56 -12.47
CA SER A 103 -18.65 22.97 -13.81
C SER A 103 -17.54 21.93 -13.98
N TRP A 104 -17.21 21.19 -12.91
CA TRP A 104 -16.18 20.15 -12.97
C TRP A 104 -16.78 18.80 -13.35
N THR A 105 -16.03 18.04 -14.13
CA THR A 105 -16.34 16.63 -14.36
C THR A 105 -15.98 15.80 -13.12
N GLN A 106 -16.63 14.66 -12.93
CA GLN A 106 -16.28 13.72 -11.85
C GLN A 106 -14.79 13.30 -11.94
N GLU A 107 -14.24 13.19 -13.14
CA GLU A 107 -12.83 12.82 -13.32
C GLU A 107 -11.87 13.91 -12.87
N GLU A 108 -12.19 15.18 -13.11
CA GLU A 108 -11.38 16.32 -12.67
C GLU A 108 -11.40 16.48 -11.15
N LEU A 109 -12.58 16.36 -10.54
CA LEU A 109 -12.71 16.39 -9.08
C LEU A 109 -11.94 15.22 -8.44
N ALA A 110 -12.06 14.01 -9.01
CA ALA A 110 -11.32 12.83 -8.54
C ALA A 110 -9.80 13.03 -8.65
N LYS A 111 -9.31 13.57 -9.78
CA LYS A 111 -7.88 13.88 -9.97
C LYS A 111 -7.37 14.88 -8.93
N LYS A 112 -8.13 15.94 -8.63
CA LYS A 112 -7.75 16.94 -7.60
C LYS A 112 -7.76 16.36 -6.18
N LEU A 113 -8.70 15.45 -5.89
CA LEU A 113 -8.78 14.76 -4.59
C LEU A 113 -7.72 13.66 -4.43
N GLN A 114 -7.07 13.25 -5.53
CA GLN A 114 -6.21 12.08 -5.65
C GLN A 114 -6.95 10.77 -5.38
N GLU A 115 -8.21 10.71 -5.82
CA GLU A 115 -9.07 9.54 -5.67
C GLU A 115 -9.47 8.96 -7.03
N ARG A 116 -9.94 7.71 -7.01
CA ARG A 116 -10.44 7.05 -8.24
C ARG A 116 -11.83 7.59 -8.60
N LYS A 117 -12.11 7.73 -9.91
CA LYS A 117 -13.43 8.16 -10.42
C LYS A 117 -14.58 7.33 -9.81
N ASN A 118 -14.39 6.02 -9.71
CA ASN A 118 -15.41 5.12 -9.14
C ASN A 118 -15.72 5.44 -7.68
N VAL A 119 -14.70 5.79 -6.89
CA VAL A 119 -14.88 6.17 -5.47
C VAL A 119 -15.74 7.41 -5.38
N LEU A 120 -15.42 8.45 -6.15
CA LEU A 120 -16.23 9.67 -6.19
C LEU A 120 -17.66 9.40 -6.69
N SER A 121 -17.82 8.52 -7.67
CA SER A 121 -19.12 8.16 -8.22
C SER A 121 -19.99 7.38 -7.23
N SER A 122 -19.41 6.54 -6.37
CA SER A 122 -20.14 5.89 -5.27
C SER A 122 -20.47 6.85 -4.14
N ILE A 123 -19.62 7.85 -3.87
CA ILE A 123 -19.88 8.92 -2.90
C ILE A 123 -21.04 9.82 -3.37
N GLU A 124 -21.03 10.27 -4.64
CA GLU A 124 -22.13 11.08 -5.21
C GLU A 124 -23.46 10.30 -5.31
N ARG A 125 -23.41 8.97 -5.27
CA ARG A 125 -24.59 8.09 -5.22
C ARG A 125 -25.07 7.77 -3.80
N GLY A 126 -24.29 8.11 -2.77
CA GLY A 126 -24.59 7.78 -1.37
C GLY A 126 -24.32 6.32 -0.98
N GLU A 127 -23.68 5.54 -1.84
CA GLU A 127 -23.30 4.14 -1.55
C GLU A 127 -22.08 4.04 -0.64
N LEU A 128 -21.20 5.06 -0.69
CA LEU A 128 -19.93 5.08 0.03
C LEU A 128 -19.80 6.38 0.82
N MET A 129 -19.64 6.25 2.13
CA MET A 129 -19.30 7.38 2.99
C MET A 129 -17.82 7.76 2.81
N PRO A 130 -17.49 9.04 2.56
CA PRO A 130 -16.10 9.47 2.42
C PRO A 130 -15.36 9.36 3.77
N ASP A 131 -14.05 9.07 3.72
CA ASP A 131 -13.20 9.21 4.92
C ASP A 131 -13.10 10.69 5.31
N ILE A 132 -12.92 10.99 6.60
CA ILE A 132 -12.77 12.35 7.16
C ILE A 132 -11.68 13.12 6.40
N ARG A 133 -10.63 12.43 5.94
CA ARG A 133 -9.57 13.01 5.12
C ARG A 133 -10.07 13.48 3.76
N ILE A 134 -10.90 12.68 3.10
CA ILE A 134 -11.49 12.98 1.78
C ILE A 134 -12.52 14.10 1.95
N ALA A 135 -13.40 13.99 2.95
CA ALA A 135 -14.40 15.01 3.27
C ALA A 135 -13.76 16.39 3.47
N ARG A 136 -12.71 16.51 4.31
CA ARG A 136 -11.98 17.78 4.50
C ARG A 136 -11.31 18.32 3.24
N LYS A 137 -10.84 17.43 2.35
CA LYS A 137 -10.28 17.87 1.06
C LYS A 137 -11.38 18.39 0.14
N MET A 138 -12.54 17.72 0.12
CA MET A 138 -13.71 18.15 -0.64
C MET A 138 -14.20 19.51 -0.16
N GLU A 139 -14.32 19.72 1.16
CA GLU A 139 -14.71 21.03 1.73
C GLU A 139 -13.80 22.16 1.22
N LYS A 140 -12.48 21.96 1.24
CA LYS A 140 -11.52 22.98 0.77
C LYS A 140 -11.56 23.23 -0.73
N LEU A 141 -11.84 22.20 -1.53
CA LEU A 141 -11.83 22.30 -2.99
C LEU A 141 -13.14 22.84 -3.54
N LEU A 142 -14.25 22.50 -2.90
CA LEU A 142 -15.61 22.83 -3.31
C LEU A 142 -16.21 24.01 -2.52
N ASP A 143 -15.49 24.50 -1.49
CA ASP A 143 -15.89 25.57 -0.57
C ASP A 143 -17.28 25.33 0.05
N VAL A 144 -17.53 24.08 0.45
CA VAL A 144 -18.77 23.62 1.09
C VAL A 144 -18.48 23.07 2.47
N LYS A 145 -19.51 23.02 3.32
CA LYS A 145 -19.46 22.34 4.62
C LYS A 145 -19.99 20.92 4.46
N LEU A 146 -19.16 19.92 4.72
CA LEU A 146 -19.48 18.49 4.67
C LEU A 146 -19.26 17.81 6.02
N VAL A 147 -18.46 18.42 6.89
CA VAL A 147 -18.07 17.88 8.19
C VAL A 147 -18.70 18.74 9.27
N GLN A 148 -19.57 18.14 10.09
CA GLN A 148 -20.09 18.79 11.29
C GLN A 148 -19.23 18.35 12.48
N LYS A 149 -18.82 19.32 13.30
CA LYS A 149 -18.22 19.03 14.60
C LYS A 149 -19.37 18.82 15.57
N ALA A 150 -19.56 17.59 16.06
CA ALA A 150 -20.46 17.30 17.16
C ALA A 150 -19.75 17.58 18.49
#